data_AF-A0A134B6V9-F1
#
_entry.id   AF-A0A134B6V9-F1
#
_cell.length_a   1.000
_cell.length_b   1.000
_cell.length_c   1.000
_cell.angle_alpha   90.00
_cell.angle_beta   90.00
_cell.angle_gamma   90.00
#
_symmetry.space_group_name_H-M   'P 1'
#
loop_
_entity.id
_entity.type
_entity.pdbx_description
1 polymer ?
#
loop_
_entity_poly.entity_id
_entity_poly.type
_entity_poly.pdbx_seq_one_letter_code
_entity_poly.pdbx_strand_id
1 'polypeptide(L)'
;MKSINKILLLLPMLIGCMITSCSKEDSTEYKGKNYIMLSAIGDNQINENAKKPLKVKLLASCKAKKDVVIKFALKKNEKGAVRLKDEYLTMKKGEKTVIIDIESTHKDVYKEPQSVALTVESSSDKRMQLSSDLMITVIPNVVDTMLTDAQKKLIEGYKRDYNINLYRVLGELKCSVDLIFPPGDYKETFPGPETSSFETTTIITLSKYSTPKTPMLRMVQNPLGLRGWCYERLRLVTDKGYQWSNPTTYGYYTTKAIGYDASKEVFKMELDSIRINPKTMEISFMDYVINEYDERVFNIPFKFYYSAWERQKKMAKEGKTVRVPNGDYPWSDETMSDLIKMGVTFNPDIYFHYSPLNRDSYQNTPSDWFKASAKLDLDGNKMIFHFPYDHDYCSGHTNVTVIYTLKKE
;
A
#
# COMPACT_ATOMS: atom_id res chain seq x y z
N MET A 1 70.40 30.41 34.40
CA MET A 1 70.26 31.63 35.21
C MET A 1 68.79 31.81 35.57
N LYS A 2 68.48 31.84 36.88
CA LYS A 2 67.40 32.57 37.60
C LYS A 2 66.00 32.64 36.91
N SER A 3 64.85 32.36 37.52
CA SER A 3 64.43 32.49 38.92
C SER A 3 62.91 32.24 39.03
N ILE A 4 62.48 31.42 40.01
CA ILE A 4 61.48 31.70 41.08
C ILE A 4 60.13 32.33 40.63
N ASN A 5 58.98 31.64 40.65
CA ASN A 5 58.13 31.19 41.79
C ASN A 5 57.26 32.31 42.45
N LYS A 6 56.00 31.94 42.76
CA LYS A 6 55.03 32.54 43.73
C LYS A 6 53.93 33.50 43.18
N ILE A 7 52.66 33.07 43.19
CA ILE A 7 51.59 33.23 44.23
C ILE A 7 50.86 34.57 44.05
N LEU A 8 49.59 34.58 43.58
CA LEU A 8 48.30 34.44 44.30
C LEU A 8 47.78 35.77 44.88
N LEU A 9 46.44 35.92 44.87
CA LEU A 9 45.55 36.88 45.58
C LEU A 9 44.95 37.96 44.64
N LEU A 10 43.63 38.19 44.50
CA LEU A 10 42.43 37.84 45.28
C LEU A 10 41.11 37.87 44.44
N LEU A 11 40.15 37.01 44.84
CA LEU A 11 38.70 36.83 44.55
C LEU A 11 37.80 38.11 44.62
N PRO A 12 36.44 38.10 44.38
CA PRO A 12 35.51 37.13 43.74
C PRO A 12 34.39 37.75 42.81
N MET A 13 33.69 36.95 41.97
CA MET A 13 32.27 37.18 41.55
C MET A 13 31.78 35.94 40.76
N LEU A 14 31.02 35.03 41.36
CA LEU A 14 29.55 34.92 41.36
C LEU A 14 28.85 34.81 39.98
N ILE A 15 28.09 33.70 39.87
CA ILE A 15 26.83 33.52 39.14
C ILE A 15 26.91 33.23 37.62
N GLY A 16 26.63 31.96 37.32
CA GLY A 16 25.58 31.56 36.38
C GLY A 16 25.58 32.24 35.01
N CYS A 17 26.27 31.62 34.05
CA CYS A 17 25.92 31.83 32.65
C CYS A 17 24.53 31.23 32.41
N MET A 18 23.55 32.13 32.44
CA MET A 18 22.17 31.91 32.06
C MET A 18 22.10 31.30 30.67
N ILE A 19 21.40 30.17 30.63
CA ILE A 19 20.43 29.77 29.62
C ILE A 19 19.88 31.02 28.93
N THR A 20 20.38 31.38 27.74
CA THR A 20 19.67 32.28 26.86
C THR A 20 18.58 31.46 26.17
N SER A 21 17.50 31.28 26.93
CA SER A 21 16.15 31.15 26.40
C SER A 21 16.01 32.10 25.21
N CYS A 22 15.92 31.55 23.99
CA CYS A 22 15.35 32.28 22.87
C CYS A 22 13.85 32.43 23.14
N SER A 23 13.48 33.32 24.04
CA SER A 23 12.20 34.00 23.99
C SER A 23 12.26 34.97 22.82
N LYS A 24 11.97 34.47 21.63
CA LYS A 24 11.34 35.28 20.60
C LYS A 24 9.86 34.94 20.65
N GLU A 25 9.05 35.95 20.91
CA GLU A 25 7.62 35.91 20.63
C GLU A 25 7.44 35.38 19.19
N ASP A 26 6.88 34.18 19.06
CA ASP A 26 6.49 33.59 17.78
C ASP A 26 5.33 34.40 17.18
N SER A 27 5.66 35.52 16.53
CA SER A 27 4.73 36.32 15.74
C SER A 27 5.02 36.24 14.23
N THR A 28 5.67 35.18 13.77
CA THR A 28 5.70 34.82 12.34
C THR A 28 4.69 33.71 12.06
N GLU A 29 3.42 34.06 12.27
CA GLU A 29 2.30 33.19 11.96
C GLU A 29 2.37 32.77 10.47
N TYR A 30 2.59 31.48 10.16
CA TYR A 30 2.62 31.01 8.77
C TYR A 30 1.29 31.34 8.07
N LYS A 31 1.34 32.30 7.13
CA LYS A 31 0.22 32.76 6.29
C LYS A 31 0.14 32.05 4.93
N GLY A 32 1.06 31.12 4.68
CA GLY A 32 1.13 30.37 3.43
C GLY A 32 -0.03 29.37 3.24
N LYS A 33 0.00 28.70 2.09
CA LYS A 33 -0.95 27.64 1.73
C LYS A 33 -0.84 26.48 2.71
N ASN A 34 -1.97 25.95 3.13
CA ASN A 34 -2.04 24.72 3.90
C ASN A 34 -2.37 23.58 2.93
N TYR A 35 -1.35 22.89 2.42
CA TYR A 35 -1.61 21.77 1.52
C TYR A 35 -2.29 20.64 2.28
N ILE A 36 -3.29 20.06 1.64
CA ILE A 36 -3.99 18.89 2.15
C ILE A 36 -3.79 17.72 1.19
N MET A 37 -3.64 16.53 1.75
CA MET A 37 -3.45 15.28 1.04
C MET A 37 -4.54 14.30 1.47
N LEU A 38 -5.05 13.53 0.51
CA LEU A 38 -5.98 12.44 0.74
C LEU A 38 -5.25 11.12 0.54
N SER A 39 -5.36 10.22 1.50
CA SER A 39 -4.82 8.86 1.39
C SER A 39 -5.81 7.85 1.96
N ALA A 40 -6.00 6.73 1.25
CA ALA A 40 -6.82 5.66 1.78
C ALA A 40 -6.10 5.00 2.98
N ILE A 41 -6.86 4.56 3.97
CA ILE A 41 -6.32 3.78 5.08
C ILE A 41 -6.38 2.32 4.68
N GLY A 42 -5.21 1.71 4.44
CA GLY A 42 -5.07 0.30 4.09
C GLY A 42 -5.27 -0.01 2.61
N ASP A 43 -6.51 0.10 2.13
CA ASP A 43 -6.85 -0.16 0.72
C ASP A 43 -7.63 1.02 0.13
N ASN A 44 -7.49 1.32 -1.16
CA ASN A 44 -8.26 2.33 -1.90
C ASN A 44 -9.35 1.72 -2.81
N GLN A 45 -9.74 0.47 -2.54
CA GLN A 45 -10.80 -0.22 -3.26
C GLN A 45 -12.01 -0.51 -2.36
N ILE A 46 -13.18 -0.52 -2.95
CA ILE A 46 -14.43 -0.90 -2.28
C ILE A 46 -15.26 -1.78 -3.20
N ASN A 47 -15.78 -2.89 -2.68
CA ASN A 47 -16.71 -3.73 -3.42
C ASN A 47 -18.12 -3.11 -3.38
N GLU A 48 -18.89 -3.22 -4.46
CA GLU A 48 -20.31 -2.82 -4.45
C GLU A 48 -21.14 -3.59 -3.42
N ASN A 49 -20.72 -4.76 -2.96
CA ASN A 49 -21.37 -5.47 -1.85
C ASN A 49 -20.78 -5.14 -0.46
N ALA A 50 -19.79 -4.25 -0.36
CA ALA A 50 -19.01 -4.04 0.87
C ALA A 50 -19.90 -3.55 2.03
N LYS A 51 -19.86 -4.27 3.15
CA LYS A 51 -20.66 -3.94 4.36
C LYS A 51 -20.01 -2.90 5.27
N LYS A 52 -18.79 -2.49 4.95
CA LYS A 52 -18.00 -1.53 5.73
C LYS A 52 -17.52 -0.40 4.83
N PRO A 53 -17.41 0.82 5.38
CA PRO A 53 -16.92 1.93 4.61
C PRO A 53 -15.44 1.76 4.30
N LEU A 54 -15.06 2.21 3.12
CA LEU A 54 -13.69 2.57 2.78
C LEU A 54 -13.32 3.83 3.58
N LYS A 55 -12.21 3.76 4.32
CA LYS A 55 -11.71 4.86 5.13
C LYS A 55 -10.64 5.64 4.39
N VAL A 56 -10.79 6.96 4.36
CA VAL A 56 -9.81 7.88 3.79
C VAL A 56 -9.38 8.88 4.86
N LYS A 57 -8.08 9.14 4.95
CA LYS A 57 -7.51 10.18 5.78
C LYS A 57 -7.21 11.41 4.94
N LEU A 58 -7.71 12.55 5.39
CA LEU A 58 -7.16 13.85 5.01
C LEU A 58 -6.04 14.22 5.99
N LEU A 59 -4.89 14.66 5.49
CA LEU A 59 -3.80 15.22 6.28
C LEU A 59 -3.46 16.62 5.77
N ALA A 60 -3.45 17.60 6.67
CA ALA A 60 -3.01 18.96 6.41
C ALA A 60 -1.55 19.17 6.83
N SER A 61 -0.80 20.00 6.10
CA SER A 61 0.57 20.38 6.45
C SER A 61 0.64 21.07 7.82
N CYS A 62 -0.34 21.93 8.12
CA CYS A 62 -0.40 22.73 9.34
C CYS A 62 -1.63 22.39 10.20
N LYS A 63 -1.51 22.56 11.53
CA LYS A 63 -2.63 22.44 12.46
C LYS A 63 -3.70 23.49 12.13
N ALA A 64 -4.96 23.12 12.23
CA ALA A 64 -6.08 24.03 12.09
C ALA A 64 -6.05 25.07 13.22
N LYS A 65 -6.11 26.37 12.87
CA LYS A 65 -6.06 27.48 13.86
C LYS A 65 -7.40 27.73 14.54
N LYS A 66 -8.47 27.28 13.90
CA LYS A 66 -9.88 27.30 14.30
C LYS A 66 -10.55 26.06 13.71
N ASP A 67 -11.78 25.78 14.10
CA ASP A 67 -12.56 24.72 13.44
C ASP A 67 -12.70 25.03 11.94
N VAL A 68 -12.37 24.04 11.11
CA VAL A 68 -12.45 24.14 9.64
C VAL A 68 -13.49 23.15 9.15
N VAL A 69 -14.52 23.66 8.47
CA VAL A 69 -15.55 22.85 7.82
C VAL A 69 -15.10 22.58 6.39
N ILE A 70 -15.03 21.31 6.01
CA ILE A 70 -14.55 20.85 4.71
C ILE A 70 -15.69 20.11 4.03
N LYS A 71 -16.02 20.52 2.80
CA LYS A 71 -17.00 19.84 1.95
C LYS A 71 -16.29 18.91 0.98
N PHE A 72 -16.69 17.65 0.95
CA PHE A 72 -16.16 16.62 0.06
C PHE A 72 -17.15 16.31 -1.06
N ALA A 73 -16.63 15.80 -2.18
CA ALA A 73 -17.45 15.31 -3.28
C ALA A 73 -16.81 14.09 -3.95
N LEU A 74 -17.64 13.27 -4.58
CA LEU A 74 -17.22 12.15 -5.42
C LEU A 74 -17.47 12.52 -6.89
N LYS A 75 -16.39 12.59 -7.68
CA LYS A 75 -16.46 12.75 -9.14
C LYS A 75 -16.43 11.38 -9.81
N LYS A 76 -16.91 11.29 -11.05
CA LYS A 76 -16.96 10.03 -11.84
C LYS A 76 -17.76 8.91 -11.16
N ASN A 77 -18.82 9.30 -10.44
CA ASN A 77 -19.70 8.41 -9.70
C ASN A 77 -21.15 8.57 -10.19
N GLU A 78 -21.35 8.71 -11.51
CA GLU A 78 -22.63 9.04 -12.13
C GLU A 78 -23.69 7.96 -11.89
N LYS A 79 -23.27 6.69 -11.82
CA LYS A 79 -24.15 5.56 -11.48
C LYS A 79 -24.44 5.47 -9.97
N GLY A 80 -23.73 6.24 -9.16
CA GLY A 80 -23.90 6.31 -7.71
C GLY A 80 -23.69 4.98 -7.02
N ALA A 81 -22.61 4.26 -7.36
CA ALA A 81 -22.24 2.97 -6.78
C ALA A 81 -21.76 3.09 -5.33
N VAL A 82 -21.12 4.22 -5.02
CA VAL A 82 -20.66 4.58 -3.67
C VAL A 82 -21.21 5.94 -3.26
N ARG A 83 -21.15 6.26 -1.96
CA ARG A 83 -21.54 7.57 -1.41
C ARG A 83 -20.61 7.98 -0.27
N LEU A 84 -20.53 9.28 -0.02
CA LEU A 84 -19.97 9.79 1.23
C LEU A 84 -20.96 9.53 2.36
N LYS A 85 -20.48 9.04 3.50
CA LYS A 85 -21.31 8.97 4.72
C LYS A 85 -21.71 10.36 5.19
N ASP A 86 -20.74 11.28 5.19
CA ASP A 86 -20.90 12.68 5.53
C ASP A 86 -20.19 13.54 4.47
N GLU A 87 -20.90 14.46 3.83
CA GLU A 87 -20.32 15.39 2.85
C GLU A 87 -19.57 16.54 3.50
N TYR A 88 -19.91 16.88 4.75
CA TYR A 88 -19.30 17.95 5.53
C TYR A 88 -18.64 17.37 6.77
N LEU A 89 -17.33 17.57 6.91
CA LEU A 89 -16.59 17.18 8.11
C LEU A 89 -15.85 18.37 8.69
N THR A 90 -15.72 18.38 10.01
CA THR A 90 -15.02 19.45 10.74
C THR A 90 -13.67 18.96 11.23
N MET A 91 -12.60 19.62 10.81
CA MET A 91 -11.28 19.51 11.45
C MET A 91 -11.26 20.47 12.64
N LYS A 92 -11.10 19.95 13.86
CA LYS A 92 -11.13 20.79 15.07
C LYS A 92 -9.86 21.62 15.20
N LYS A 93 -9.97 22.76 15.88
CA LYS A 93 -8.81 23.58 16.25
C LYS A 93 -7.72 22.70 16.88
N GLY A 94 -6.50 22.83 16.38
CA GLY A 94 -5.33 22.07 16.84
C GLY A 94 -5.09 20.73 16.12
N GLU A 95 -6.07 20.23 15.36
CA GLU A 95 -5.93 18.99 14.59
C GLU A 95 -5.27 19.22 13.23
N LYS A 96 -4.78 18.12 12.62
CA LYS A 96 -4.26 18.11 11.24
C LYS A 96 -5.01 17.14 10.33
N THR A 97 -5.94 16.34 10.87
CA THR A 97 -6.46 15.18 10.18
C THR A 97 -7.96 15.05 10.32
N VAL A 98 -8.60 14.50 9.29
CA VAL A 98 -10.02 14.14 9.29
C VAL A 98 -10.14 12.76 8.63
N ILE A 99 -11.04 11.92 9.13
CA ILE A 99 -11.38 10.62 8.53
C ILE A 99 -12.69 10.73 7.77
N ILE A 100 -12.67 10.33 6.50
CA ILE A 100 -13.80 10.29 5.60
C ILE A 100 -14.20 8.83 5.41
N ASP A 101 -15.48 8.52 5.60
CA ASP A 101 -16.06 7.21 5.31
C ASP A 101 -16.80 7.25 3.96
N ILE A 102 -16.45 6.33 3.06
CA ILE A 102 -17.11 6.11 1.77
C ILE A 102 -17.80 4.75 1.81
N GLU A 103 -19.11 4.74 1.61
CA GLU A 103 -19.94 3.54 1.72
C GLU A 103 -20.34 3.03 0.34
N SER A 104 -20.46 1.70 0.21
CA SER A 104 -21.18 1.13 -0.93
C SER A 104 -22.66 1.46 -0.84
N THR A 105 -23.30 1.67 -1.98
CA THR A 105 -24.76 1.80 -2.10
C THR A 105 -25.47 0.47 -2.37
N HIS A 106 -24.72 -0.61 -2.62
CA HIS A 106 -25.26 -1.94 -2.92
C HIS A 106 -26.17 -2.00 -4.16
N LYS A 107 -25.96 -1.11 -5.13
CA LYS A 107 -26.77 -1.06 -6.36
C LYS A 107 -26.29 -2.00 -7.47
N ASP A 108 -25.08 -2.55 -7.37
CA ASP A 108 -24.46 -3.46 -8.34
C ASP A 108 -24.50 -2.95 -9.80
N VAL A 109 -24.11 -1.68 -9.98
CA VAL A 109 -24.26 -0.93 -11.25
C VAL A 109 -23.10 -1.11 -12.22
N TYR A 110 -21.97 -1.63 -11.77
CA TYR A 110 -20.80 -1.89 -12.59
C TYR A 110 -20.68 -3.39 -12.91
N LYS A 111 -20.08 -3.68 -14.07
CA LYS A 111 -19.72 -5.04 -14.52
C LYS A 111 -18.20 -5.24 -14.59
N GLU A 112 -17.48 -4.14 -14.58
CA GLU A 112 -16.02 -4.08 -14.54
C GLU A 112 -15.61 -3.02 -13.52
N PRO A 113 -14.42 -3.13 -12.89
CA PRO A 113 -13.94 -2.13 -11.96
C PRO A 113 -13.99 -0.72 -12.54
N GLN A 114 -14.50 0.24 -11.75
CA GLN A 114 -14.57 1.65 -12.15
C GLN A 114 -13.80 2.54 -11.18
N SER A 115 -13.34 3.67 -11.68
CA SER A 115 -12.55 4.62 -10.90
C SER A 115 -13.40 5.84 -10.51
N VAL A 116 -13.53 6.07 -9.21
CA VAL A 116 -14.23 7.20 -8.60
C VAL A 116 -13.20 8.11 -7.94
N ALA A 117 -13.33 9.43 -8.07
CA ALA A 117 -12.38 10.37 -7.47
C ALA A 117 -13.00 11.08 -6.25
N LEU A 118 -12.36 10.97 -5.09
CA LEU A 118 -12.66 11.80 -3.93
C LEU A 118 -11.91 13.13 -4.03
N THR A 119 -12.65 14.24 -3.94
CA THR A 119 -12.12 15.61 -3.93
C THR A 119 -12.55 16.36 -2.68
N VAL A 120 -11.86 17.46 -2.40
CA VAL A 120 -12.37 18.55 -1.55
C VAL A 120 -13.00 19.59 -2.46
N GLU A 121 -14.29 19.83 -2.29
CA GLU A 121 -15.03 20.82 -3.08
C GLU A 121 -14.85 22.24 -2.52
N SER A 122 -14.90 22.38 -1.19
CA SER A 122 -14.66 23.67 -0.53
C SER A 122 -14.20 23.49 0.92
N SER A 123 -13.65 24.58 1.49
CA SER A 123 -13.23 24.64 2.88
C SER A 123 -13.49 26.03 3.45
N SER A 124 -13.84 26.11 4.74
CA SER A 124 -13.95 27.39 5.45
C SER A 124 -12.59 28.05 5.72
N ASP A 125 -11.47 27.32 5.60
CA ASP A 125 -10.12 27.88 5.55
C ASP A 125 -9.65 28.01 4.10
N LYS A 126 -9.68 29.26 3.59
CA LYS A 126 -9.28 29.59 2.21
C LYS A 126 -7.83 29.25 1.88
N ARG A 127 -6.99 28.94 2.89
CA ARG A 127 -5.60 28.52 2.67
C ARG A 127 -5.48 27.04 2.31
N MET A 128 -6.52 26.24 2.54
CA MET A 128 -6.49 24.81 2.23
C MET A 128 -6.46 24.59 0.72
N GLN A 129 -5.43 23.89 0.26
CA GLN A 129 -5.29 23.53 -1.15
C GLN A 129 -5.05 22.03 -1.28
N LEU A 130 -5.96 21.34 -1.96
CA LEU A 130 -5.83 19.92 -2.24
C LEU A 130 -4.67 19.66 -3.20
N SER A 131 -3.80 18.73 -2.83
CA SER A 131 -2.62 18.39 -3.63
C SER A 131 -3.01 17.57 -4.86
N SER A 132 -3.95 16.63 -4.71
CA SER A 132 -4.57 15.86 -5.79
C SER A 132 -5.83 15.15 -5.30
N ASP A 133 -6.73 14.81 -6.23
CA ASP A 133 -7.87 13.93 -5.94
C ASP A 133 -7.37 12.53 -5.55
N LEU A 134 -8.07 11.86 -4.63
CA LEU A 134 -7.82 10.45 -4.31
C LEU A 134 -8.67 9.57 -5.21
N MET A 135 -8.01 8.75 -6.02
CA MET A 135 -8.68 7.74 -6.84
C MET A 135 -9.05 6.50 -6.02
N ILE A 136 -10.29 6.05 -6.17
CA ILE A 136 -10.88 4.90 -5.51
C ILE A 136 -11.35 3.93 -6.59
N THR A 137 -11.02 2.65 -6.46
CA THR A 137 -11.55 1.63 -7.36
C THR A 137 -12.81 1.01 -6.77
N VAL A 138 -13.96 1.21 -7.42
CA VAL A 138 -15.18 0.48 -7.12
C VAL A 138 -15.16 -0.82 -7.90
N ILE A 139 -15.17 -1.94 -7.17
CA ILE A 139 -15.13 -3.28 -7.73
C ILE A 139 -16.56 -3.83 -7.78
N PRO A 140 -17.03 -4.30 -8.94
CA PRO A 140 -18.35 -4.90 -9.04
C PRO A 140 -18.43 -6.14 -8.13
N ASN A 141 -19.63 -6.45 -7.66
CA ASN A 141 -19.84 -7.68 -6.92
C ASN A 141 -19.62 -8.89 -7.85
N VAL A 142 -18.45 -9.52 -7.79
CA VAL A 142 -18.11 -10.72 -8.59
C VAL A 142 -18.24 -12.02 -7.79
N VAL A 143 -18.83 -11.98 -6.60
CA VAL A 143 -18.72 -13.08 -5.63
C VAL A 143 -20.06 -13.74 -5.35
N ASP A 144 -20.77 -14.18 -6.39
CA ASP A 144 -21.91 -15.09 -6.23
C ASP A 144 -21.71 -16.46 -6.91
N THR A 145 -20.56 -16.74 -7.54
CA THR A 145 -20.28 -18.05 -8.16
C THR A 145 -18.85 -18.55 -7.95
N MET A 146 -18.34 -18.54 -6.72
CA MET A 146 -16.92 -18.83 -6.46
C MET A 146 -16.56 -20.29 -6.19
N LEU A 147 -17.54 -21.14 -5.87
CA LEU A 147 -17.29 -22.56 -5.57
C LEU A 147 -18.03 -23.46 -6.55
N THR A 148 -17.26 -24.29 -7.26
CA THR A 148 -17.79 -25.42 -8.02
C THR A 148 -18.35 -26.49 -7.08
N ASP A 149 -19.23 -27.37 -7.57
CA ASP A 149 -19.75 -28.48 -6.75
C ASP A 149 -18.65 -29.44 -6.29
N ALA A 150 -17.59 -29.58 -7.09
CA ALA A 150 -16.40 -30.34 -6.69
C ALA A 150 -15.70 -29.70 -5.47
N GLN A 151 -15.57 -28.37 -5.45
CA GLN A 151 -14.99 -27.65 -4.32
C GLN A 151 -15.88 -27.70 -3.07
N LYS A 152 -17.21 -27.64 -3.22
CA LYS A 152 -18.14 -27.86 -2.10
C LYS A 152 -17.95 -29.24 -1.49
N LYS A 153 -17.83 -30.29 -2.31
CA LYS A 153 -17.54 -31.67 -1.83
C LYS A 153 -16.22 -31.76 -1.06
N LEU A 154 -15.18 -31.05 -1.52
CA LEU A 154 -13.90 -30.97 -0.79
C LEU A 154 -14.08 -30.32 0.59
N ILE A 155 -14.81 -29.21 0.67
CA ILE A 155 -15.07 -28.50 1.93
C ILE A 155 -15.81 -29.40 2.93
N GLU A 156 -16.85 -30.10 2.49
CA GLU A 156 -17.54 -31.07 3.35
C GLU A 156 -16.61 -32.22 3.78
N GLY A 157 -15.72 -32.65 2.89
CA GLY A 157 -14.66 -33.61 3.20
C GLY A 157 -13.73 -33.13 4.31
N TYR A 158 -13.23 -31.89 4.25
CA TYR A 158 -12.35 -31.34 5.28
C TYR A 158 -13.03 -31.19 6.63
N LYS A 159 -14.32 -30.80 6.63
CA LYS A 159 -15.12 -30.74 7.85
C LYS A 159 -15.26 -32.12 8.49
N ARG A 160 -15.56 -33.15 7.70
CA ARG A 160 -15.73 -34.52 8.19
C ARG A 160 -14.42 -35.16 8.63
N ASP A 161 -13.37 -35.05 7.82
CA ASP A 161 -12.14 -35.84 7.97
C ASP A 161 -11.10 -35.14 8.86
N TYR A 162 -11.17 -33.80 9.00
CA TYR A 162 -10.19 -32.99 9.73
C TYR A 162 -10.82 -32.00 10.72
N ASN A 163 -12.15 -31.96 10.84
CA ASN A 163 -12.86 -30.95 11.62
C ASN A 163 -12.56 -29.49 11.20
N ILE A 164 -12.26 -29.26 9.91
CA ILE A 164 -11.96 -27.94 9.37
C ILE A 164 -13.18 -27.42 8.60
N ASN A 165 -13.93 -26.50 9.20
CA ASN A 165 -15.02 -25.80 8.51
C ASN A 165 -14.48 -24.60 7.69
N LEU A 166 -14.13 -24.83 6.42
CA LEU A 166 -13.58 -23.77 5.58
C LEU A 166 -14.57 -22.64 5.28
N TYR A 167 -15.90 -22.81 5.42
CA TYR A 167 -16.82 -21.69 5.26
C TYR A 167 -16.53 -20.53 6.23
N ARG A 168 -15.81 -20.80 7.32
CA ARG A 168 -15.34 -19.77 8.27
C ARG A 168 -14.28 -18.84 7.68
N VAL A 169 -13.55 -19.26 6.65
CA VAL A 169 -12.51 -18.46 5.97
C VAL A 169 -12.90 -17.99 4.57
N LEU A 170 -13.83 -18.68 3.89
CA LEU A 170 -14.20 -18.37 2.50
C LEU A 170 -15.12 -17.14 2.39
N GLY A 171 -15.07 -16.47 1.23
CA GLY A 171 -15.77 -15.22 0.93
C GLY A 171 -15.00 -13.98 1.40
N GLU A 172 -15.72 -12.88 1.59
CA GLU A 172 -15.15 -11.68 2.22
C GLU A 172 -14.80 -11.99 3.69
N LEU A 173 -13.53 -11.74 4.05
CA LEU A 173 -13.00 -11.94 5.39
C LEU A 173 -12.25 -10.68 5.84
N LYS A 174 -12.50 -10.24 7.07
CA LYS A 174 -11.83 -9.07 7.64
C LYS A 174 -10.43 -9.45 8.12
N CYS A 175 -9.49 -8.54 7.92
CA CYS A 175 -8.18 -8.61 8.53
C CYS A 175 -7.74 -7.28 9.13
N SER A 176 -6.93 -7.35 10.18
CA SER A 176 -6.02 -6.28 10.58
C SER A 176 -4.64 -6.55 10.00
N VAL A 177 -3.98 -5.50 9.55
CA VAL A 177 -2.61 -5.52 9.07
C VAL A 177 -1.80 -4.55 9.91
N ASP A 178 -0.70 -5.05 10.46
CA ASP A 178 0.32 -4.27 11.16
C ASP A 178 1.63 -4.36 10.38
N LEU A 179 2.21 -3.20 10.11
CA LEU A 179 3.46 -3.03 9.40
C LEU A 179 4.45 -2.32 10.32
N ILE A 180 5.65 -2.87 10.43
CA ILE A 180 6.79 -2.21 11.06
C ILE A 180 7.87 -2.09 9.99
N PHE A 181 8.17 -0.86 9.59
CA PHE A 181 9.13 -0.58 8.52
C PHE A 181 10.57 -0.65 9.04
N PRO A 182 11.54 -1.05 8.21
CA PRO A 182 12.94 -1.10 8.60
C PRO A 182 13.46 0.32 8.94
N PRO A 183 14.37 0.43 9.93
CA PRO A 183 15.09 1.69 10.17
C PRO A 183 15.82 2.13 8.90
N GLY A 184 15.73 3.42 8.57
CA GLY A 184 16.39 3.97 7.39
C GLY A 184 15.69 3.72 6.06
N ASP A 185 14.43 3.25 6.05
CA ASP A 185 13.63 3.21 4.82
C ASP A 185 13.66 4.60 4.15
N TYR A 186 13.71 4.66 2.83
CA TYR A 186 13.99 5.88 2.07
C TYR A 186 12.90 6.93 2.28
N LYS A 187 13.01 7.75 3.33
CA LYS A 187 11.96 8.70 3.77
C LYS A 187 11.63 9.78 2.73
N GLU A 188 12.55 10.04 1.81
CA GLU A 188 12.31 10.93 0.67
C GLU A 188 11.29 10.33 -0.31
N THR A 189 11.37 9.03 -0.57
CA THR A 189 10.47 8.30 -1.48
C THR A 189 9.22 7.79 -0.76
N PHE A 190 9.38 7.27 0.46
CA PHE A 190 8.33 6.69 1.30
C PHE A 190 8.18 7.48 2.60
N PRO A 191 7.65 8.72 2.54
CA PRO A 191 7.42 9.51 3.74
C PRO A 191 6.32 8.86 4.58
N GLY A 192 6.56 8.71 5.88
CA GLY A 192 5.58 8.10 6.76
C GLY A 192 6.13 7.71 8.13
N PRO A 193 5.23 7.31 9.05
CA PRO A 193 5.60 6.75 10.34
C PRO A 193 6.45 5.48 10.17
N GLU A 194 7.13 5.06 11.23
CA GLU A 194 7.89 3.80 11.28
C GLU A 194 6.98 2.57 11.39
N THR A 195 5.72 2.77 11.76
CA THR A 195 4.70 1.74 11.83
C THR A 195 3.41 2.19 11.16
N SER A 196 2.65 1.22 10.62
CA SER A 196 1.33 1.47 10.05
C SER A 196 0.40 0.32 10.40
N SER A 197 -0.81 0.65 10.85
CA SER A 197 -1.83 -0.34 11.22
C SER A 197 -3.16 0.04 10.56
N PHE A 198 -3.83 -0.93 9.97
CA PHE A 198 -5.13 -0.72 9.35
C PHE A 198 -5.98 -1.98 9.31
N GLU A 199 -7.30 -1.79 9.26
CA GLU A 199 -8.26 -2.86 9.00
C GLU A 199 -8.70 -2.83 7.54
N THR A 200 -8.86 -4.01 6.94
CA THR A 200 -9.34 -4.16 5.57
C THR A 200 -10.03 -5.51 5.38
N THR A 201 -10.37 -5.85 4.14
CA THR A 201 -10.98 -7.14 3.78
C THR A 201 -10.25 -7.79 2.62
N THR A 202 -10.22 -9.12 2.63
CA THR A 202 -9.74 -9.98 1.55
C THR A 202 -10.89 -10.85 1.09
N ILE A 203 -10.95 -11.17 -0.21
CA ILE A 203 -11.88 -12.18 -0.73
C ILE A 203 -11.13 -13.49 -0.92
N ILE A 204 -11.54 -14.52 -0.19
CA ILE A 204 -10.91 -15.83 -0.16
C ILE A 204 -11.83 -16.86 -0.80
N THR A 205 -11.30 -17.70 -1.67
CA THR A 205 -11.97 -18.88 -2.22
C THR A 205 -11.12 -20.13 -2.03
N LEU A 206 -11.66 -21.29 -2.40
CA LEU A 206 -10.89 -22.52 -2.46
C LEU A 206 -10.09 -22.55 -3.77
N SER A 207 -8.81 -22.88 -3.68
CA SER A 207 -7.96 -23.05 -4.87
C SER A 207 -8.46 -24.23 -5.72
N LYS A 208 -8.30 -24.13 -7.04
CA LYS A 208 -8.55 -25.25 -7.96
C LYS A 208 -7.57 -26.41 -7.77
N TYR A 209 -6.45 -26.17 -7.08
CA TYR A 209 -5.43 -27.18 -6.76
C TYR A 209 -5.71 -27.93 -5.46
N SER A 210 -6.80 -27.61 -4.77
CA SER A 210 -7.18 -28.29 -3.53
C SER A 210 -7.48 -29.77 -3.78
N THR A 211 -7.02 -30.62 -2.87
CA THR A 211 -7.27 -32.06 -2.91
C THR A 211 -7.89 -32.52 -1.59
N PRO A 212 -8.48 -33.72 -1.51
CA PRO A 212 -9.07 -34.22 -0.25
C PRO A 212 -8.11 -34.23 0.95
N LYS A 213 -6.78 -34.25 0.72
CA LYS A 213 -5.76 -34.26 1.78
C LYS A 213 -5.00 -32.94 1.95
N THR A 214 -5.21 -31.99 1.02
CA THR A 214 -4.47 -30.72 1.00
C THR A 214 -5.45 -29.60 0.70
N PRO A 215 -6.07 -29.02 1.75
CA PRO A 215 -6.87 -27.82 1.61
C PRO A 215 -5.97 -26.66 1.15
N MET A 216 -6.35 -26.01 0.06
CA MET A 216 -5.60 -24.87 -0.49
C MET A 216 -6.53 -23.67 -0.68
N LEU A 217 -6.20 -22.54 -0.07
CA LEU A 217 -6.94 -21.29 -0.25
C LEU A 217 -6.36 -20.49 -1.42
N ARG A 218 -7.20 -19.64 -2.00
CA ARG A 218 -6.84 -18.60 -2.96
C ARG A 218 -7.46 -17.28 -2.52
N MET A 219 -6.65 -16.25 -2.38
CA MET A 219 -7.09 -14.87 -2.18
C MET A 219 -7.20 -14.21 -3.56
N VAL A 220 -8.43 -13.91 -3.98
CA VAL A 220 -8.72 -13.35 -5.32
C VAL A 220 -8.82 -11.83 -5.34
N GLN A 221 -8.90 -11.21 -4.17
CA GLN A 221 -8.88 -9.77 -4.01
C GLN A 221 -8.19 -9.40 -2.70
N ASN A 222 -7.33 -8.39 -2.77
CA ASN A 222 -6.59 -7.83 -1.63
C ASN A 222 -5.90 -8.91 -0.76
N PRO A 223 -5.06 -9.77 -1.35
CA PRO A 223 -4.40 -10.85 -0.63
C PRO A 223 -3.54 -10.28 0.50
N LEU A 224 -3.64 -10.90 1.68
CA LEU A 224 -2.95 -10.47 2.90
C LEU A 224 -3.26 -9.02 3.34
N GLY A 225 -4.31 -8.40 2.79
CA GLY A 225 -4.65 -7.01 3.05
C GLY A 225 -3.67 -5.99 2.46
N LEU A 226 -2.71 -6.42 1.63
CA LEU A 226 -1.56 -5.60 1.23
C LEU A 226 -1.74 -4.84 -0.09
N ARG A 227 -2.86 -4.99 -0.80
CA ARG A 227 -3.00 -4.47 -2.17
C ARG A 227 -2.91 -2.96 -2.25
N GLY A 228 -3.54 -2.24 -1.32
CA GLY A 228 -3.41 -0.78 -1.25
C GLY A 228 -1.99 -0.31 -0.96
N TRP A 229 -1.35 -0.94 0.02
CA TRP A 229 0.04 -0.66 0.38
C TRP A 229 1.01 -0.91 -0.79
N CYS A 230 0.92 -2.07 -1.45
CA CYS A 230 1.71 -2.36 -2.65
C CYS A 230 1.42 -1.34 -3.76
N TYR A 231 0.15 -0.99 -4.00
CA TYR A 231 -0.16 -0.04 -5.05
C TYR A 231 0.43 1.34 -4.78
N GLU A 232 0.33 1.83 -3.54
CA GLU A 232 0.91 3.11 -3.16
C GLU A 232 2.43 3.13 -3.37
N ARG A 233 3.14 2.09 -2.91
CA ARG A 233 4.58 1.98 -3.10
C ARG A 233 4.96 1.91 -4.58
N LEU A 234 4.25 1.11 -5.37
CA LEU A 234 4.45 1.03 -6.82
C LEU A 234 4.32 2.41 -7.46
N ARG A 235 3.32 3.21 -7.08
CA ARG A 235 3.12 4.55 -7.62
C ARG A 235 4.24 5.53 -7.23
N LEU A 236 4.78 5.41 -6.01
CA LEU A 236 5.89 6.25 -5.55
C LEU A 236 7.17 6.02 -6.35
N VAL A 237 7.42 4.79 -6.80
CA VAL A 237 8.58 4.43 -7.63
C VAL A 237 8.30 4.45 -9.14
N THR A 238 7.02 4.58 -9.51
CA THR A 238 6.57 4.79 -10.89
C THR A 238 6.03 6.20 -11.07
N ASP A 239 4.74 6.40 -11.34
CA ASP A 239 4.17 7.67 -11.82
C ASP A 239 4.45 8.91 -10.96
N LYS A 240 4.68 8.74 -9.66
CA LYS A 240 5.01 9.84 -8.74
C LYS A 240 6.52 10.04 -8.54
N GLY A 241 7.34 9.09 -8.98
CA GLY A 241 8.79 9.15 -8.88
C GLY A 241 9.39 10.18 -9.85
N TYR A 242 10.60 10.66 -9.53
CA TYR A 242 11.32 11.65 -10.35
C TYR A 242 11.51 11.16 -11.80
N GLN A 243 11.91 9.88 -11.97
CA GLN A 243 12.13 9.25 -13.27
C GLN A 243 10.90 9.28 -14.20
N TRP A 244 9.70 9.45 -13.65
CA TRP A 244 8.44 9.35 -14.40
C TRP A 244 7.70 10.68 -14.53
N SER A 245 8.09 11.67 -13.73
CA SER A 245 7.46 12.99 -13.67
C SER A 245 8.31 14.11 -14.27
N ASN A 246 9.62 13.90 -14.47
CA ASN A 246 10.51 14.91 -15.02
C ASN A 246 10.63 14.84 -16.56
N PRO A 247 10.39 15.94 -17.30
CA PRO A 247 10.56 15.99 -18.75
C PRO A 247 11.97 15.69 -19.31
N THR A 248 12.98 15.49 -18.47
CA THR A 248 14.35 15.12 -18.88
C THR A 248 14.63 13.62 -18.82
N THR A 249 13.67 12.79 -18.40
CA THR A 249 13.88 11.36 -18.12
C THR A 249 13.08 10.46 -19.07
N TYR A 250 13.52 9.20 -19.20
CA TYR A 250 12.90 8.23 -20.13
C TYR A 250 11.51 7.82 -19.66
N GLY A 251 11.31 7.70 -18.33
CA GLY A 251 10.03 7.33 -17.74
C GLY A 251 8.93 8.35 -18.06
N TYR A 252 9.24 9.65 -18.11
CA TYR A 252 8.24 10.67 -18.47
C TYR A 252 7.71 10.53 -19.90
N TYR A 253 8.56 10.19 -20.86
CA TYR A 253 8.08 9.94 -22.24
C TYR A 253 7.39 8.60 -22.35
N THR A 254 7.80 7.62 -21.55
CA THR A 254 7.10 6.34 -21.43
C THR A 254 5.68 6.51 -20.88
N THR A 255 5.49 7.31 -19.82
CA THR A 255 4.14 7.59 -19.27
C THR A 255 3.24 8.25 -20.30
N LYS A 256 3.76 9.23 -21.06
CA LYS A 256 3.02 9.85 -22.17
C LYS A 256 2.69 8.86 -23.28
N ALA A 257 3.65 8.05 -23.70
CA ALA A 257 3.50 7.11 -24.80
C ALA A 257 2.41 6.05 -24.52
N ILE A 258 2.35 5.53 -23.30
CA ILE A 258 1.32 4.55 -22.90
C ILE A 258 -0.04 5.20 -22.56
N GLY A 259 -0.14 6.53 -22.66
CA GLY A 259 -1.32 7.29 -22.26
C GLY A 259 -1.66 7.10 -20.78
N TYR A 260 -0.64 7.11 -19.90
CA TYR A 260 -0.82 6.92 -18.46
C TYR A 260 -1.77 7.99 -17.89
N ASP A 261 -2.76 7.53 -17.13
CA ASP A 261 -3.69 8.39 -16.44
C ASP A 261 -4.06 7.70 -15.13
N ALA A 262 -3.49 8.17 -14.02
CA ALA A 262 -3.71 7.63 -12.69
C ALA A 262 -5.21 7.44 -12.35
N SER A 263 -6.09 8.25 -12.95
CA SER A 263 -7.53 8.16 -12.74
C SER A 263 -8.21 7.01 -13.47
N LYS A 264 -7.52 6.34 -14.40
CA LYS A 264 -8.01 5.21 -15.20
C LYS A 264 -7.33 3.90 -14.85
N GLU A 265 -6.28 3.94 -14.02
CA GLU A 265 -5.51 2.74 -13.74
C GLU A 265 -6.20 1.79 -12.76
N VAL A 266 -6.05 0.49 -13.05
CA VAL A 266 -6.54 -0.62 -12.24
C VAL A 266 -5.36 -1.47 -11.82
N PHE A 267 -5.19 -1.64 -10.51
CA PHE A 267 -4.20 -2.51 -9.90
C PHE A 267 -4.88 -3.62 -9.09
N LYS A 268 -4.60 -4.87 -9.43
CA LYS A 268 -5.12 -6.07 -8.76
C LYS A 268 -3.97 -6.94 -8.29
N MET A 269 -4.23 -7.64 -7.20
CA MET A 269 -3.35 -8.67 -6.65
C MET A 269 -4.16 -9.91 -6.33
N GLU A 270 -3.56 -11.06 -6.58
CA GLU A 270 -4.06 -12.36 -6.14
C GLU A 270 -2.94 -13.18 -5.50
N LEU A 271 -3.31 -14.11 -4.62
CA LEU A 271 -2.41 -15.11 -4.06
C LEU A 271 -3.12 -16.46 -4.08
N ASP A 272 -2.54 -17.44 -4.75
CA ASP A 272 -3.07 -18.80 -4.83
C ASP A 272 -2.16 -19.76 -4.05
N SER A 273 -2.56 -21.02 -3.96
CA SER A 273 -1.75 -22.10 -3.39
C SER A 273 -1.38 -21.91 -1.91
N ILE A 274 -2.26 -21.29 -1.13
CA ILE A 274 -2.10 -21.16 0.33
C ILE A 274 -2.48 -22.50 0.97
N ARG A 275 -1.48 -23.34 1.26
CA ARG A 275 -1.64 -24.72 1.72
C ARG A 275 -1.84 -24.77 3.22
N ILE A 276 -2.94 -25.39 3.67
CA ILE A 276 -3.17 -25.68 5.09
C ILE A 276 -2.73 -27.12 5.35
N ASN A 277 -1.88 -27.34 6.35
CA ASN A 277 -1.63 -28.68 6.87
C ASN A 277 -2.81 -29.09 7.77
N PRO A 278 -3.64 -30.07 7.39
CA PRO A 278 -4.85 -30.40 8.15
C PRO A 278 -4.57 -31.09 9.49
N LYS A 279 -3.32 -31.44 9.81
CA LYS A 279 -2.93 -32.03 11.10
C LYS A 279 -2.38 -30.99 12.07
N THR A 280 -1.61 -30.03 11.58
CA THR A 280 -0.92 -29.02 12.43
C THR A 280 -1.57 -27.64 12.36
N MET A 281 -2.46 -27.42 11.40
CA MET A 281 -3.03 -26.11 11.04
C MET A 281 -2.01 -25.05 10.61
N GLU A 282 -0.75 -25.45 10.37
CA GLU A 282 0.25 -24.57 9.77
C GLU A 282 -0.11 -24.25 8.32
N ILE A 283 0.18 -23.02 7.92
CA ILE A 283 -0.09 -22.52 6.58
C ILE A 283 1.22 -22.27 5.84
N SER A 284 1.35 -22.84 4.64
CA SER A 284 2.43 -22.51 3.69
C SER A 284 1.88 -21.64 2.57
N PHE A 285 2.44 -20.44 2.41
CA PHE A 285 1.95 -19.43 1.46
C PHE A 285 3.05 -18.78 0.60
N MET A 286 4.30 -19.18 0.79
CA MET A 286 5.44 -18.78 -0.04
C MET A 286 5.82 -19.91 -1.00
N ASP A 287 6.41 -19.53 -2.13
CA ASP A 287 6.90 -20.45 -3.14
C ASP A 287 8.03 -19.77 -3.95
N TYR A 288 8.58 -20.49 -4.92
CA TYR A 288 9.52 -19.89 -5.85
C TYR A 288 8.81 -19.10 -6.94
N VAL A 289 9.25 -17.86 -7.15
CA VAL A 289 8.89 -16.99 -8.27
C VAL A 289 10.12 -16.73 -9.14
N ILE A 290 9.89 -16.29 -10.38
CA ILE A 290 10.95 -15.77 -11.25
C ILE A 290 10.94 -14.25 -11.10
N ASN A 291 12.07 -13.66 -10.73
CA ASN A 291 12.23 -12.21 -10.66
C ASN A 291 12.56 -11.65 -12.07
N GLU A 292 12.88 -10.36 -12.13
CA GLU A 292 13.17 -9.67 -13.39
C GLU A 292 14.47 -10.09 -14.08
N TYR A 293 15.39 -10.68 -13.31
CA TYR A 293 16.69 -11.16 -13.77
C TYR A 293 16.63 -12.64 -14.20
N ASP A 294 15.41 -13.17 -14.42
CA ASP A 294 15.14 -14.59 -14.67
C ASP A 294 15.64 -15.53 -13.54
N GLU A 295 15.84 -15.00 -12.34
CA GLU A 295 16.32 -15.76 -11.18
C GLU A 295 15.17 -16.33 -10.37
N ARG A 296 15.39 -17.54 -9.85
CA ARG A 296 14.43 -18.23 -9.00
C ARG A 296 14.56 -17.75 -7.55
N VAL A 297 13.62 -16.94 -7.11
CA VAL A 297 13.59 -16.31 -5.78
C VAL A 297 12.48 -16.93 -4.93
N PHE A 298 12.76 -17.27 -3.66
CA PHE A 298 11.74 -17.77 -2.74
C PHE A 298 11.00 -16.60 -2.08
N ASN A 299 9.76 -16.33 -2.49
CA ASN A 299 9.00 -15.16 -2.08
C ASN A 299 7.50 -15.52 -1.93
N ILE A 300 6.65 -14.54 -1.64
CA ILE A 300 5.20 -14.68 -1.72
C ILE A 300 4.81 -14.56 -3.20
N PRO A 301 4.22 -15.60 -3.83
CA PRO A 301 3.94 -15.62 -5.25
C PRO A 301 2.67 -14.83 -5.59
N PHE A 302 2.70 -13.52 -5.31
CA PHE A 302 1.65 -12.61 -5.72
C PHE A 302 1.54 -12.59 -7.24
N LYS A 303 0.31 -12.57 -7.73
CA LYS A 303 0.01 -12.31 -9.13
C LYS A 303 -0.50 -10.89 -9.25
N PHE A 304 0.22 -10.08 -10.00
CA PHE A 304 -0.15 -8.70 -10.23
C PHE A 304 -0.86 -8.52 -11.57
N TYR A 305 -1.85 -7.64 -11.58
CA TYR A 305 -2.37 -7.04 -12.80
C TYR A 305 -2.30 -5.54 -12.64
N TYR A 306 -1.69 -4.86 -13.61
CA TYR A 306 -1.65 -3.41 -13.65
C TYR A 306 -1.92 -2.91 -15.06
N SER A 307 -2.98 -2.13 -15.24
CA SER A 307 -3.40 -1.66 -16.57
C SER A 307 -2.33 -0.86 -17.31
N ALA A 308 -1.50 -0.07 -16.59
CA ALA A 308 -0.39 0.64 -17.20
C ALA A 308 0.67 -0.33 -17.76
N TRP A 309 0.99 -1.38 -17.00
CA TRP A 309 1.89 -2.45 -17.44
C TRP A 309 1.34 -3.21 -18.65
N GLU A 310 0.04 -3.52 -18.68
CA GLU A 310 -0.56 -4.18 -19.84
C GLU A 310 -0.43 -3.37 -21.13
N ARG A 311 -0.61 -2.04 -21.05
CA ARG A 311 -0.42 -1.16 -22.21
C ARG A 311 1.05 -1.09 -22.64
N GLN A 312 1.97 -1.01 -21.68
CA GLN A 312 3.40 -1.02 -21.95
C GLN A 312 3.85 -2.33 -22.61
N LYS A 313 3.44 -3.49 -22.08
CA LYS A 313 3.68 -4.81 -22.67
C LYS A 313 3.16 -4.91 -24.10
N LYS A 314 1.95 -4.40 -24.35
CA LYS A 314 1.36 -4.39 -25.69
C LYS A 314 2.22 -3.59 -26.66
N MET A 315 2.67 -2.39 -26.28
CA MET A 315 3.55 -1.56 -27.11
C MET A 315 4.91 -2.24 -27.39
N ALA A 316 5.49 -2.89 -26.39
CA ALA A 316 6.72 -3.68 -26.54
C ALA A 316 6.55 -4.83 -27.55
N LYS A 317 5.46 -5.60 -27.44
CA LYS A 317 5.12 -6.69 -28.36
C LYS A 317 4.91 -6.19 -29.80
N GLU A 318 4.36 -4.99 -29.96
CA GLU A 318 4.13 -4.35 -31.26
C GLU A 318 5.38 -3.66 -31.83
N GLY A 319 6.53 -3.72 -31.14
CA GLY A 319 7.77 -3.09 -31.59
C GLY A 319 7.70 -1.56 -31.65
N LYS A 320 6.81 -0.93 -30.85
CA LYS A 320 6.66 0.53 -30.84
C LYS A 320 7.90 1.18 -30.27
N THR A 321 8.28 2.31 -30.87
CA THR A 321 9.36 3.18 -30.37
C THR A 321 8.80 4.37 -29.62
N VAL A 322 9.61 4.90 -28.70
CA VAL A 322 9.34 6.13 -27.96
C VAL A 322 10.57 7.01 -28.10
N ARG A 323 10.35 8.26 -28.50
CA ARG A 323 11.41 9.26 -28.56
C ARG A 323 11.72 9.78 -27.17
N VAL A 324 12.94 9.57 -26.70
CA VAL A 324 13.40 9.91 -25.35
C VAL A 324 14.62 10.86 -25.39
N PRO A 325 14.82 11.69 -24.36
CA PRO A 325 16.01 12.52 -24.24
C PRO A 325 17.23 11.63 -24.02
N ASN A 326 18.44 12.08 -24.40
CA ASN A 326 19.67 11.33 -24.16
C ASN A 326 20.71 12.22 -23.47
N GLY A 327 20.37 12.78 -22.31
CA GLY A 327 21.19 13.77 -21.62
C GLY A 327 21.51 14.97 -22.52
N ASP A 328 22.79 15.27 -22.70
CA ASP A 328 23.28 16.35 -23.58
C ASP A 328 23.31 15.96 -25.07
N TYR A 329 23.03 14.70 -25.41
CA TYR A 329 23.01 14.19 -26.78
C TYR A 329 21.64 14.39 -27.44
N PRO A 330 21.58 14.29 -28.79
CA PRO A 330 20.31 14.27 -29.49
C PRO A 330 19.40 13.17 -28.97
N TRP A 331 18.10 13.47 -28.98
CA TRP A 331 17.05 12.52 -28.62
C TRP A 331 17.15 11.25 -29.48
N SER A 332 16.97 10.10 -28.86
CA SER A 332 16.96 8.80 -29.52
C SER A 332 15.54 8.22 -29.56
N ASP A 333 15.27 7.39 -30.58
CA ASP A 333 14.07 6.56 -30.62
C ASP A 333 14.42 5.20 -30.03
N GLU A 334 13.93 4.91 -28.82
CA GLU A 334 14.14 3.64 -28.14
C GLU A 334 12.95 2.72 -28.36
N THR A 335 13.17 1.42 -28.53
CA THR A 335 12.05 0.46 -28.54
C THR A 335 11.47 0.33 -27.13
N MET A 336 10.16 0.12 -27.02
CA MET A 336 9.53 -0.10 -25.72
C MET A 336 10.10 -1.34 -25.00
N SER A 337 10.54 -2.35 -25.75
CA SER A 337 11.23 -3.53 -25.18
C SER A 337 12.57 -3.17 -24.56
N ASP A 338 13.35 -2.28 -25.18
CA ASP A 338 14.64 -1.86 -24.63
C ASP A 338 14.47 -0.92 -23.43
N LEU A 339 13.45 -0.05 -23.45
CA LEU A 339 13.06 0.74 -22.28
C LEU A 339 12.75 -0.14 -21.08
N ILE A 340 11.99 -1.23 -21.26
CA ILE A 340 11.69 -2.19 -20.20
C ILE A 340 12.98 -2.83 -19.67
N LYS A 341 13.89 -3.27 -20.56
CA LYS A 341 15.19 -3.87 -20.15
C LYS A 341 16.09 -2.90 -19.38
N MET A 342 15.97 -1.59 -19.63
CA MET A 342 16.67 -0.54 -18.89
C MET A 342 16.00 -0.19 -17.55
N GLY A 343 14.99 -0.94 -17.11
CA GLY A 343 14.25 -0.68 -15.87
C GLY A 343 13.20 0.44 -15.97
N VAL A 344 12.92 0.95 -17.17
CA VAL A 344 11.84 1.94 -17.40
C VAL A 344 10.53 1.19 -17.59
N THR A 345 9.95 0.73 -16.48
CA THR A 345 8.88 -0.27 -16.49
C THR A 345 7.79 -0.03 -15.44
N PHE A 346 6.54 -0.34 -15.80
CA PHE A 346 5.44 -0.39 -14.85
C PHE A 346 5.22 -1.80 -14.27
N ASN A 347 6.11 -2.76 -14.56
CA ASN A 347 5.95 -4.15 -14.14
C ASN A 347 6.05 -4.30 -12.60
N PRO A 348 4.97 -4.69 -11.90
CA PRO A 348 5.00 -4.81 -10.44
C PRO A 348 5.95 -5.92 -9.93
N ASP A 349 6.18 -6.97 -10.72
CA ASP A 349 7.02 -8.10 -10.30
C ASP A 349 8.46 -7.66 -9.97
N ILE A 350 8.98 -6.68 -10.71
CA ILE A 350 10.32 -6.07 -10.51
C ILE A 350 10.44 -5.48 -9.10
N TYR A 351 9.38 -4.81 -8.66
CA TYR A 351 9.39 -4.10 -7.39
C TYR A 351 9.13 -5.02 -6.20
N PHE A 352 8.35 -6.09 -6.36
CA PHE A 352 7.78 -6.85 -5.23
C PHE A 352 8.31 -8.28 -5.07
N HIS A 353 9.05 -8.80 -6.05
CA HIS A 353 9.75 -10.09 -5.97
C HIS A 353 11.27 -9.86 -5.89
N TYR A 354 11.67 -8.90 -5.07
CA TYR A 354 13.04 -8.36 -5.05
C TYR A 354 14.04 -9.34 -4.42
N SER A 355 13.93 -9.61 -3.12
CA SER A 355 14.84 -10.53 -2.43
C SER A 355 14.15 -11.82 -1.96
N PRO A 356 14.91 -12.89 -1.71
CA PRO A 356 14.37 -14.13 -1.17
C PRO A 356 14.08 -14.00 0.33
N LEU A 357 12.84 -14.34 0.71
CA LEU A 357 12.33 -14.21 2.07
C LEU A 357 12.73 -15.37 2.99
N ASN A 358 13.45 -16.38 2.49
CA ASN A 358 13.94 -17.50 3.29
C ASN A 358 15.30 -17.26 3.96
N ARG A 359 15.88 -16.07 3.81
CA ARG A 359 17.14 -15.66 4.45
C ARG A 359 17.18 -14.14 4.64
N ASP A 360 18.06 -13.67 5.51
CA ASP A 360 18.33 -12.24 5.68
C ASP A 360 19.17 -11.71 4.50
N SER A 361 18.51 -11.09 3.53
CA SER A 361 19.16 -10.51 2.34
C SER A 361 19.85 -9.17 2.61
N TYR A 362 19.48 -8.45 3.67
CA TYR A 362 19.96 -7.10 3.95
C TYR A 362 21.03 -7.06 5.05
N GLN A 363 21.06 -8.05 5.95
CA GLN A 363 22.04 -8.17 7.03
C GLN A 363 22.11 -6.92 7.92
N ASN A 364 20.95 -6.26 8.11
CA ASN A 364 20.83 -5.09 8.96
C ASN A 364 21.21 -5.42 10.40
N THR A 365 21.68 -4.41 11.15
CA THR A 365 22.03 -4.57 12.57
C THR A 365 21.26 -3.53 13.42
N PRO A 366 20.30 -3.94 14.25
CA PRO A 366 19.78 -5.31 14.41
C PRO A 366 19.06 -5.80 13.14
N SER A 367 18.99 -7.13 12.96
CA SER A 367 18.29 -7.73 11.81
C SER A 367 16.80 -7.42 11.88
N ASP A 368 16.24 -7.03 10.75
CA ASP A 368 14.81 -6.86 10.52
C ASP A 368 14.17 -8.11 9.88
N TRP A 369 14.99 -9.11 9.56
CA TRP A 369 14.54 -10.39 9.03
C TRP A 369 14.16 -11.37 10.14
N PHE A 370 13.14 -12.18 9.87
CA PHE A 370 12.74 -13.31 10.69
C PHE A 370 12.10 -14.38 9.81
N LYS A 371 12.08 -15.62 10.29
CA LYS A 371 11.43 -16.71 9.55
C LYS A 371 9.92 -16.48 9.50
N ALA A 372 9.36 -16.41 8.30
CA ALA A 372 7.92 -16.31 8.10
C ALA A 372 7.15 -17.50 8.71
N SER A 373 5.97 -17.24 9.23
CA SER A 373 5.06 -18.22 9.79
C SER A 373 3.60 -17.87 9.50
N ALA A 374 2.74 -18.88 9.40
CA ALA A 374 1.31 -18.68 9.33
C ALA A 374 0.55 -19.88 9.90
N LYS A 375 -0.62 -19.65 10.48
CA LYS A 375 -1.46 -20.69 11.08
C LYS A 375 -2.95 -20.39 10.98
N LEU A 376 -3.76 -21.44 10.92
CA LEU A 376 -5.20 -21.41 11.12
C LEU A 376 -5.52 -21.76 12.58
N ASP A 377 -5.87 -20.76 13.38
CA ASP A 377 -6.19 -20.90 14.79
C ASP A 377 -7.71 -20.96 14.98
N LEU A 378 -8.28 -22.17 14.88
CA LEU A 378 -9.73 -22.37 14.95
C LEU A 378 -10.30 -22.01 16.33
N ASP A 379 -9.55 -22.31 17.40
CA ASP A 379 -9.91 -22.03 18.80
C ASP A 379 -9.83 -20.52 19.10
N GLY A 380 -8.76 -19.87 18.62
CA GLY A 380 -8.59 -18.42 18.70
C GLY A 380 -9.48 -17.63 17.72
N ASN A 381 -10.28 -18.32 16.90
CA ASN A 381 -11.11 -17.75 15.83
C ASN A 381 -10.33 -16.84 14.88
N LYS A 382 -9.08 -17.22 14.54
CA LYS A 382 -8.16 -16.40 13.74
C LYS A 382 -7.44 -17.20 12.65
N MET A 383 -7.05 -16.53 11.57
CA MET A 383 -6.01 -17.01 10.65
C MET A 383 -4.91 -15.95 10.61
N ILE A 384 -3.67 -16.34 10.92
CA ILE A 384 -2.58 -15.42 11.23
C ILE A 384 -1.44 -15.65 10.26
N PHE A 385 -0.89 -14.57 9.70
CA PHE A 385 0.33 -14.55 8.91
C PHE A 385 1.30 -13.57 9.54
N HIS A 386 2.58 -13.96 9.63
CA HIS A 386 3.65 -13.11 10.13
C HIS A 386 4.89 -13.35 9.27
N PHE A 387 5.36 -12.34 8.55
CA PHE A 387 6.43 -12.51 7.57
C PHE A 387 7.23 -11.22 7.32
N PRO A 388 8.53 -11.33 6.99
CA PRO A 388 9.29 -10.23 6.42
C PRO A 388 8.86 -10.01 4.97
N TYR A 389 8.80 -8.75 4.53
CA TYR A 389 8.51 -8.41 3.15
C TYR A 389 9.27 -7.18 2.70
N ASP A 390 9.73 -7.17 1.46
CA ASP A 390 10.63 -6.16 0.91
C ASP A 390 10.19 -5.72 -0.50
N HIS A 391 10.87 -4.70 -1.02
CA HIS A 391 10.72 -4.22 -2.40
C HIS A 391 12.00 -3.50 -2.85
N ASP A 392 12.17 -3.28 -4.15
CA ASP A 392 13.39 -2.75 -4.80
C ASP A 392 13.96 -1.44 -4.19
N TYR A 393 13.14 -0.65 -3.51
CA TYR A 393 13.53 0.61 -2.86
C TYR A 393 13.42 0.60 -1.32
N CYS A 394 13.38 -0.55 -0.65
CA CYS A 394 13.47 -0.56 0.82
C CYS A 394 14.90 -0.75 1.29
N SER A 395 15.19 -0.23 2.49
CA SER A 395 16.47 -0.42 3.17
C SER A 395 16.57 -1.75 3.95
N GLY A 396 15.51 -2.57 3.93
CA GLY A 396 15.39 -3.75 4.77
C GLY A 396 14.01 -4.40 4.71
N HIS A 397 13.75 -5.37 5.58
CA HIS A 397 12.47 -6.06 5.61
C HIS A 397 11.42 -5.31 6.43
N THR A 398 10.26 -5.06 5.82
CA THR A 398 9.05 -4.70 6.56
C THR A 398 8.53 -5.93 7.30
N ASN A 399 8.37 -5.83 8.61
CA ASN A 399 7.70 -6.86 9.39
C ASN A 399 6.19 -6.70 9.22
N VAL A 400 5.56 -7.72 8.60
CA VAL A 400 4.14 -7.74 8.30
C VAL A 400 3.43 -8.76 9.17
N THR A 401 2.44 -8.30 9.94
CA THR A 401 1.50 -9.16 10.67
C THR A 401 0.10 -8.97 10.10
N VAL A 402 -0.54 -10.06 9.70
CA VAL A 402 -1.92 -10.06 9.19
C VAL A 402 -2.75 -11.02 10.03
N ILE A 403 -3.82 -10.51 10.64
CA ILE A 403 -4.73 -11.31 11.46
C ILE A 403 -6.12 -11.24 10.86
N TYR A 404 -6.57 -12.35 10.29
CA TYR A 404 -7.94 -12.53 9.87
C TYR A 404 -8.81 -12.98 11.02
N THR A 405 -10.02 -12.41 11.13
CA THR A 405 -11.04 -12.90 12.06
C THR A 405 -11.95 -13.87 11.33
N LEU A 406 -12.01 -15.12 11.80
CA LEU A 406 -12.85 -16.16 11.19
C LEU A 406 -14.34 -15.84 11.39
N LYS A 407 -15.17 -16.26 10.43
CA LYS A 407 -16.62 -16.18 10.57
C LYS A 407 -17.08 -17.15 11.67
N LYS A 408 -18.17 -16.78 12.34
CA LYS A 408 -18.84 -17.67 13.30
C LYS A 408 -19.29 -18.94 12.60
N GLU A 409 -19.30 -20.04 13.35
CA GLU A 409 -19.77 -21.35 12.87
C GLU A 409 -21.24 -21.38 12.52
#